data_AF-A0A943PWY0-F1
#
_entry.id   AF-A0A943PWY0-F1
#
_cell.length_a   1.000
_cell.length_b   1.000
_cell.length_c   1.000
_cell.angle_alpha   90.00
_cell.angle_beta   90.00
_cell.angle_gamma   90.00
#
_symmetry.space_group_name_H-M   'P 1'
#
loop_
_entity.id
_entity.type
_entity.pdbx_description
1 polymer ?
#
loop_
_entity_poly.entity_id
_entity_poly.type
_entity_poly.pdbx_seq_one_letter_code
_entity_poly.pdbx_strand_id
1 'polypeptide(L)' 'MIINDLDDFQLVKYLLNQEYCLQKDLNEKLNEKLGKQTKASNFSCKLKRQHLTFKELKLICDILGYDLIVQKKK' A
#
# COMPACT_ATOMS: atom_id res chain seq x y z
N MET A 1 5.25 14.83 4.64
CA MET A 1 4.76 15.14 3.28
C MET A 1 3.25 14.97 3.28
N ILE A 2 2.47 15.94 2.78
CA ILE A 2 0.99 15.85 2.78
C ILE A 2 0.59 15.07 1.54
N ILE A 3 0.09 13.84 1.73
CA ILE A 3 -0.14 12.87 0.66
C ILE A 3 -1.54 13.00 0.01
N ASN A 4 -2.26 14.09 0.30
CA ASN A 4 -3.68 14.22 -0.03
C ASN A 4 -4.02 14.29 -1.53
N ASP A 5 -3.03 14.48 -2.40
CA ASP A 5 -3.20 14.57 -3.86
C ASP A 5 -2.64 13.34 -4.61
N LEU A 6 -2.12 12.33 -3.90
CA LEU A 6 -1.55 11.14 -4.53
C LEU A 6 -2.60 10.03 -4.59
N ASP A 7 -2.87 9.53 -5.79
CA ASP A 7 -3.61 8.28 -6.00
C ASP A 7 -3.00 7.12 -5.19
N ASP A 8 -3.81 6.10 -4.85
CA ASP A 8 -3.35 4.89 -4.14
C ASP A 8 -2.09 4.29 -4.76
N PHE A 9 -2.01 4.29 -6.10
CA PHE A 9 -0.84 3.81 -6.83
C PHE A 9 0.41 4.68 -6.59
N GLN A 10 0.26 6.00 -6.60
CA GLN A 10 1.34 6.96 -6.36
C GLN A 10 1.84 6.87 -4.92
N LEU A 11 0.92 6.83 -3.95
CA LEU A 11 1.24 6.63 -2.53
C LEU A 11 2.02 5.33 -2.33
N VAL A 12 1.49 4.19 -2.77
CA VAL A 12 2.13 2.90 -2.52
C VAL A 12 3.47 2.81 -3.26
N LYS A 13 3.57 3.31 -4.48
CA LYS A 13 4.85 3.39 -5.21
C LYS A 13 5.87 4.27 -4.48
N TYR A 14 5.42 5.38 -3.90
CA TYR A 14 6.29 6.25 -3.10
C TYR A 14 6.80 5.55 -1.85
N LEU A 15 5.90 4.92 -1.07
CA LEU A 15 6.25 4.18 0.14
C LEU A 15 7.23 3.03 -0.17
N LEU A 16 7.02 2.32 -1.27
CA LEU A 16 7.92 1.26 -1.75
C LEU A 16 9.32 1.80 -2.09
N ASN A 17 9.40 2.93 -2.77
CA ASN A 17 10.69 3.56 -3.09
C ASN A 17 11.43 4.06 -1.84
N GLN A 18 10.72 4.55 -0.81
CA GLN A 18 11.34 4.95 0.45
C GLN A 18 12.00 3.77 1.17
N GLU A 19 11.31 2.62 1.20
CA GLU A 19 11.78 1.41 1.87
C GLU A 19 12.65 0.51 0.99
N TYR A 20 13.04 0.95 -0.23
CA TYR A 20 13.72 0.13 -1.24
C TYR A 20 13.06 -1.24 -1.48
N CYS A 21 11.74 -1.32 -1.29
CA CYS A 21 10.97 -2.54 -1.41
C CYS A 21 10.35 -2.65 -2.81
N LEU A 22 10.35 -3.87 -3.35
CA LEU A 22 9.65 -4.18 -4.60
C LEU A 22 8.17 -4.43 -4.33
N GLN A 23 7.31 -4.18 -5.33
CA GLN A 23 5.89 -4.56 -5.27
C GLN A 23 5.70 -6.05 -4.98
N LYS A 24 6.66 -6.89 -5.39
CA LYS A 24 6.66 -8.33 -5.12
C LYS A 24 6.84 -8.61 -3.62
N ASP A 25 7.84 -8.01 -2.97
CA ASP A 25 8.09 -8.12 -1.53
C ASP A 25 6.88 -7.67 -0.71
N LEU A 26 6.33 -6.50 -1.04
CA LEU A 26 5.14 -5.99 -0.36
C LEU A 26 3.96 -6.94 -0.52
N ASN A 27 3.75 -7.48 -1.72
CA ASN A 27 2.68 -8.43 -1.99
C ASN A 27 2.90 -9.77 -1.28
N GLU A 28 4.15 -10.22 -1.13
CA GLU A 28 4.50 -11.41 -0.35
C GLU A 28 4.17 -11.21 1.14
N LYS A 29 4.62 -10.10 1.72
CA LYS A 29 4.30 -9.73 3.12
C LYS A 29 2.80 -9.52 3.36
N LEU A 30 2.09 -8.91 2.39
CA LEU A 30 0.64 -8.76 2.42
C LEU A 30 -0.07 -10.12 2.39
N ASN A 31 0.39 -11.02 1.53
CA ASN A 31 -0.15 -12.36 1.40
C ASN A 31 0.05 -13.18 2.68
N GLU A 32 1.23 -13.09 3.30
CA GLU A 32 1.50 -13.72 4.60
C GLU A 32 0.55 -13.20 5.69
N LYS A 33 0.35 -11.87 5.79
CA LYS A 33 -0.56 -11.26 6.78
C LYS A 33 -2.04 -11.53 6.51
N LEU A 34 -2.47 -11.56 5.25
CA LEU A 34 -3.87 -11.77 4.86
C LEU A 34 -4.24 -13.25 4.69
N GLY A 35 -3.27 -14.15 4.68
CA GLY A 35 -3.47 -15.57 4.35
C GLY A 35 -4.00 -15.81 2.93
N LYS A 36 -3.87 -14.82 2.04
CA LYS A 36 -4.33 -14.90 0.65
C LYS A 36 -3.09 -15.05 -0.24
N GLN A 37 -3.19 -15.77 -1.35
CA GLN A 37 -2.14 -15.83 -2.38
C GLN A 37 -2.55 -14.95 -3.57
N THR A 38 -2.50 -13.64 -3.37
CA THR A 38 -2.75 -12.69 -4.45
C THR A 38 -1.49 -12.58 -5.30
N LYS A 39 -1.58 -12.75 -6.62
CA LYS A 39 -0.42 -12.51 -7.51
C LYS A 39 -0.04 -11.03 -7.48
N ALA A 40 1.26 -10.73 -7.47
CA ALA A 40 1.78 -9.36 -7.49
C ALA A 40 1.21 -8.54 -8.66
N SER A 41 1.01 -9.16 -9.83
CA SER A 41 0.37 -8.51 -10.98
C SER A 41 -1.08 -8.08 -10.73
N ASN A 42 -1.84 -8.85 -9.93
CA ASN A 42 -3.20 -8.47 -9.53
C ASN A 42 -3.19 -7.29 -8.56
N PHE A 43 -2.20 -7.24 -7.67
CA PHE A 43 -2.03 -6.14 -6.73
C PHE A 43 -1.65 -4.84 -7.45
N SER A 44 -0.69 -4.87 -8.38
CA SER A 44 -0.34 -3.71 -9.21
C SER A 44 -1.53 -3.24 -10.08
N CYS A 45 -2.31 -4.17 -10.63
CA CYS A 45 -3.54 -3.83 -11.37
C CYS A 45 -4.61 -3.21 -10.47
N LYS A 46 -4.80 -3.71 -9.24
CA LYS A 46 -5.72 -3.13 -8.26
C LYS A 46 -5.31 -1.70 -7.85
N LEU A 47 -4.02 -1.50 -7.59
CA LEU A 47 -3.48 -0.17 -7.28
C LEU A 47 -3.71 0.81 -8.42
N LYS A 48 -3.41 0.41 -9.67
CA LYS A 48 -3.67 1.24 -10.85
C LYS A 48 -5.15 1.56 -11.07
N ARG A 49 -6.04 0.66 -10.64
CA ARG A 49 -7.51 0.83 -10.74
C ARG A 49 -8.10 1.61 -9.56
N GLN A 50 -7.28 2.15 -8.65
CA GLN A 50 -7.73 2.86 -7.44
C GLN A 50 -8.72 2.03 -6.61
N HIS A 51 -8.52 0.71 -6.59
CA HIS A 51 -9.40 -0.23 -5.90
C HIS A 51 -8.77 -0.73 -4.61
N LEU A 52 -7.80 0.02 -4.07
CA LEU A 52 -7.11 -0.31 -2.84
C LEU A 52 -8.07 -0.05 -1.68
N THR A 53 -8.40 -1.11 -0.94
CA THR A 53 -9.26 -0.94 0.23
C THR A 53 -8.45 -0.36 1.38
N PHE A 54 -9.06 0.45 2.25
CA PHE A 54 -8.41 0.98 3.45
C PHE A 54 -7.73 -0.08 4.32
N LYS A 55 -8.29 -1.30 4.39
CA LYS A 55 -7.65 -2.45 5.06
C LYS A 55 -6.29 -2.81 4.45
N GLU A 56 -6.20 -2.85 3.11
CA GLU A 56 -4.94 -3.12 2.41
C GLU A 56 -3.95 -1.98 2.62
N LEU A 57 -4.40 -0.72 2.51
CA LEU A 57 -3.58 0.46 2.80
C LEU A 57 -2.99 0.43 4.21
N LYS A 58 -3.83 0.15 5.22
CA LYS A 58 -3.40 0.04 6.62
C LYS A 58 -2.37 -1.06 6.80
N LEU A 59 -2.57 -2.22 6.18
CA LEU A 59 -1.62 -3.33 6.20
C LEU A 59 -0.29 -2.97 5.53
N ILE A 60 -0.33 -2.27 4.41
CA ILE A 60 0.87 -1.79 3.71
C ILE A 60 1.65 -0.85 4.61
N CYS A 61 0.99 0.12 5.24
CA CYS A 61 1.62 1.00 6.21
C CYS A 61 2.20 0.21 7.40
N ASP A 62 1.45 -0.73 7.98
CA ASP A 62 1.91 -1.60 9.07
C ASP A 62 3.16 -2.41 8.69
N ILE A 63 3.18 -2.98 7.48
CA ILE A 63 4.30 -3.77 6.95
C ILE A 63 5.55 -2.92 6.71
N LEU A 64 5.35 -1.69 6.25
CA LEU A 64 6.42 -0.74 5.95
C LEU A 64 6.85 0.07 7.19
N GLY A 65 6.23 -0.16 8.36
CA GLY A 65 6.57 0.55 9.60
C GLY A 65 6.05 1.99 9.67
N TYR A 66 5.03 2.33 8.88
CA TYR A 66 4.40 3.65 8.88
C TYR A 66 3.13 3.66 9.73
N ASP A 67 2.98 4.70 10.55
CA ASP A 67 1.72 5.01 11.22
C ASP A 67 0.75 5.75 10.29
N LEU A 68 -0.40 5.12 10.02
CA LEU A 68 -1.47 5.74 9.23
C LEU A 68 -2.35 6.63 10.13
N ILE A 69 -2.07 7.93 10.14
CA ILE A 69 -2.82 8.91 10.93
C ILE A 69 -3.83 9.64 10.05
N VAL A 70 -5.13 9.41 10.29
CA VAL A 70 -6.22 10.15 9.64
C VAL A 70 -6.52 11.40 10.45
N GLN A 71 -6.10 12.57 9.96
CA GLN A 71 -6.46 13.85 10.56
C GLN A 71 -7.61 14.51 9.79
N LYS A 72 -8.65 14.93 10.53
CA LYS A 72 -9.74 15.73 9.98
C LYS A 72 -9.26 17.17 9.79
N LYS A 73 -9.25 17.66 8.55
CA LYS A 73 -9.06 19.10 8.29
C LYS A 73 -10.24 19.86 8.91
N LYS A 74 -9.92 20.87 9.72
CA LYS A 74 -10.87 21.74 10.41
C LYS A 74 -11.22 22.93 9.52
#